data_AF-A0A816K1E2-F1
#
_entry.id   AF-A0A816K1E2-F1
#
_cell.length_a   1.000
_cell.length_b   1.000
_cell.length_c   1.000
_cell.angle_alpha   90.00
_cell.angle_beta   90.00
_cell.angle_gamma   90.00
#
_symmetry.space_group_name_H-M   'P 1'
#
loop_
_entity.id
_entity.type
_entity.pdbx_description
1 polymer ?
#
loop_
_entity_poly.entity_id
_entity_poly.type
_entity_poly.pdbx_seq_one_letter_code
_entity_poly.pdbx_strand_id
1 'polypeptide(L)'
;MDQNFHEEEDIMMDIDQTNNDDFDASLFLMVVMVAIGAQFQNSRKRIMGQHFIERPLRRPVTNLGEQYIQKVLKEDSQHFRVLYRMFPDVFLKLSSILREKAGLQDTRFISVEEMLAIFMLTVGQNSRYCSVKDTFKRSKFAISTSFNQCFESFTCHSSKPNAEMLRVAGRRLFSLSQRSSTATSFALSRDHSLSDGGGDSSSPPRSVPSTNLSPFDSYHRSLIRGFSSQVLTQGNEVGFGSEPATVEAVKTPNSKIVYDDHNHERYPPGDPSKRAFAYFVLSGGRFVYASVLRLLVLKLIVSMSASKDVLALASLEVDLGSIEPGTTVTVKWRGKPVFIRRRTEDDIKLANSVDLGSLRDPQEDSVRVKNPEWLVVVGVCTHLGCIPLPNAGDYGGWFCPCHGSHYDISGRIRKGPAPYNLEVPTYSFLEENKLLIG
;
A
#
# COMPACT_ATOMS: atom_id res chain seq x y z
N MET A 1 -35.66 15.69 -43.39
CA MET A 1 -34.27 15.35 -43.03
C MET A 1 -33.63 16.48 -42.20
N ASP A 2 -34.42 17.27 -41.44
CA ASP A 2 -33.91 18.43 -40.66
C ASP A 2 -34.45 18.49 -39.23
N GLN A 3 -35.11 17.45 -38.71
CA GLN A 3 -35.64 17.43 -37.33
C GLN A 3 -34.79 16.60 -36.35
N ASN A 4 -33.87 15.75 -36.84
CA ASN A 4 -33.01 14.94 -35.97
C ASN A 4 -31.71 15.63 -35.55
N PHE A 5 -31.35 16.77 -36.15
CA PHE A 5 -30.06 17.43 -35.86
C PHE A 5 -30.13 18.38 -34.65
N HIS A 6 -31.32 18.91 -34.32
CA HIS A 6 -31.48 19.78 -33.15
C HIS A 6 -31.63 19.01 -31.83
N GLU A 7 -32.13 17.76 -31.85
CA GLU A 7 -32.19 16.94 -30.63
C GLU A 7 -30.81 16.45 -30.18
N GLU A 8 -29.84 16.23 -31.09
CA GLU A 8 -28.50 15.80 -30.71
C GLU A 8 -27.64 16.92 -30.08
N GLU A 9 -27.83 18.19 -30.49
CA GLU A 9 -27.12 19.33 -29.88
C GLU A 9 -27.66 19.66 -28.47
N ASP A 10 -28.97 19.57 -28.25
CA ASP A 10 -29.58 19.80 -26.94
C ASP A 10 -29.18 18.72 -25.92
N ILE A 11 -29.02 17.47 -26.35
CA ILE A 11 -28.54 16.35 -25.50
C ILE A 11 -27.05 16.50 -25.17
N MET A 12 -26.24 17.00 -26.10
CA MET A 12 -24.80 17.21 -25.89
C MET A 12 -24.52 18.34 -24.89
N MET A 13 -25.36 19.38 -24.89
CA MET A 13 -25.22 20.55 -24.01
C MET A 13 -25.67 20.25 -22.56
N ASP A 14 -26.70 19.41 -22.37
CA ASP A 14 -27.14 18.94 -21.05
C ASP A 14 -26.13 17.98 -20.38
N ILE A 15 -25.34 17.23 -21.17
CA ILE A 15 -24.28 16.34 -20.65
C ILE A 15 -23.09 17.16 -20.11
N ASP A 16 -22.72 18.28 -20.74
CA ASP A 16 -21.63 19.13 -20.25
C ASP A 16 -22.03 19.98 -19.03
N GLN A 17 -23.30 20.37 -18.93
CA GLN A 17 -23.84 21.08 -17.76
C GLN A 17 -23.87 20.17 -16.51
N THR A 18 -24.31 18.92 -16.68
CA THR A 18 -24.37 17.92 -15.58
C THR A 18 -22.99 17.46 -15.10
N ASN A 19 -21.99 17.41 -16.00
CA ASN A 19 -20.60 17.09 -15.64
C ASN A 19 -19.93 18.18 -14.78
N ASN A 20 -20.26 19.47 -15.00
CA ASN A 20 -19.69 20.58 -14.22
C ASN A 20 -20.30 20.68 -12.81
N ASP A 21 -21.61 20.45 -12.68
CA ASP A 21 -22.29 20.45 -11.37
C ASP A 21 -21.87 19.25 -10.50
N ASP A 22 -21.64 18.08 -11.10
CA ASP A 22 -21.10 16.89 -10.40
C ASP A 22 -19.64 17.06 -10.00
N PHE A 23 -18.85 17.81 -10.78
CA PHE A 23 -17.45 18.13 -10.46
C PHE A 23 -17.36 19.11 -9.29
N ASP A 24 -18.21 20.15 -9.27
CA ASP A 24 -18.28 21.11 -8.16
C ASP A 24 -18.84 20.48 -6.87
N ALA A 25 -19.84 19.60 -6.98
CA ALA A 25 -20.32 18.82 -5.83
C ALA A 25 -19.26 17.84 -5.30
N SER A 26 -18.49 17.21 -6.19
CA SER A 26 -17.37 16.33 -5.82
C SER A 26 -16.20 17.10 -5.20
N LEU A 27 -15.91 18.30 -5.70
CA LEU A 27 -14.89 19.20 -5.16
C LEU A 27 -15.30 19.70 -3.77
N PHE A 28 -16.55 20.11 -3.60
CA PHE A 28 -17.10 20.52 -2.31
C PHE A 28 -17.06 19.36 -1.29
N LEU A 29 -17.42 18.15 -1.71
CA LEU A 29 -17.34 16.96 -0.86
C LEU A 29 -15.88 16.60 -0.52
N MET A 30 -14.94 16.74 -1.46
CA MET A 30 -13.51 16.56 -1.17
C MET A 30 -13.00 17.60 -0.17
N VAL A 31 -13.37 18.88 -0.31
CA VAL A 31 -12.97 19.95 0.61
C VAL A 31 -13.53 19.69 2.02
N VAL A 32 -14.79 19.26 2.12
CA VAL A 32 -15.41 18.88 3.40
C VAL A 32 -14.70 17.65 4.00
N MET A 33 -14.36 16.64 3.21
CA MET A 33 -13.66 15.44 3.68
C MET A 33 -12.21 15.74 4.09
N VAL A 34 -11.52 16.67 3.41
CA VAL A 34 -10.20 17.17 3.80
C VAL A 34 -10.29 17.98 5.09
N ALA A 35 -11.32 18.81 5.28
CA ALA A 35 -11.54 19.56 6.51
C ALA A 35 -11.85 18.65 7.71
N ILE A 36 -12.69 17.62 7.52
CA ILE A 36 -12.99 16.61 8.54
C ILE A 36 -11.74 15.76 8.81
N GLY A 37 -10.98 15.40 7.77
CA GLY A 37 -9.71 14.69 7.90
C GLY A 37 -8.66 15.49 8.66
N ALA A 38 -8.55 16.80 8.42
CA ALA A 38 -7.66 17.72 9.12
C ALA A 38 -8.08 17.90 10.59
N GLN A 39 -9.39 17.99 10.87
CA GLN A 39 -9.96 17.99 12.23
C GLN A 39 -9.64 16.69 12.98
N PHE A 40 -9.79 15.54 12.31
CA PHE A 40 -9.47 14.23 12.88
C PHE A 40 -7.97 14.05 13.12
N GLN A 41 -7.12 14.49 12.18
CA GLN A 41 -5.66 14.47 12.34
C GLN A 41 -5.18 15.41 13.45
N ASN A 42 -5.77 16.60 13.61
CA ASN A 42 -5.47 17.50 14.72
C ASN A 42 -5.92 16.92 16.07
N SER A 43 -7.10 16.31 16.13
CA SER A 43 -7.57 15.59 17.31
C SER A 43 -6.67 14.40 17.65
N ARG A 44 -6.19 13.67 16.64
CA ARG A 44 -5.28 12.54 16.81
C ARG A 44 -3.86 12.97 17.22
N LYS A 45 -3.35 14.11 16.73
CA LYS A 45 -2.10 14.73 17.19
C LYS A 45 -2.21 15.20 18.64
N ARG A 46 -3.38 15.70 19.07
CA ARG A 46 -3.65 16.05 20.47
C ARG A 46 -3.73 14.82 21.39
N ILE A 47 -4.25 13.69 20.90
CA ILE A 47 -4.32 12.43 21.66
C ILE A 47 -2.96 11.69 21.68
N MET A 48 -2.15 11.79 20.63
CA MET A 48 -0.83 11.15 20.54
C MET A 48 0.30 11.95 21.21
N GLY A 49 0.04 13.19 21.62
CA GLY A 49 1.01 14.07 22.24
C GLY A 49 1.16 13.89 23.75
N GLN A 50 1.37 12.67 24.26
CA GLN A 50 2.02 12.43 25.57
C GLN A 50 2.28 10.96 25.95
N HIS A 51 2.47 10.04 24.99
CA HIS A 51 3.11 8.76 25.32
C HIS A 51 4.62 8.87 25.10
N PHE A 52 5.32 9.30 26.15
CA PHE A 52 6.76 9.09 26.27
C PHE A 52 6.99 7.58 26.33
N ILE A 53 7.30 6.95 25.19
CA ILE A 53 7.70 5.55 25.14
C ILE A 53 9.06 5.47 25.83
N GLU A 54 9.11 4.88 27.01
CA GLU A 54 10.37 4.46 27.63
C GLU A 54 11.09 3.53 26.65
N ARG A 55 12.23 4.00 26.13
CA ARG A 55 13.09 3.17 25.29
C ARG A 55 13.65 2.06 26.18
N PRO A 56 13.57 0.78 25.78
CA PRO A 56 14.18 -0.28 26.56
C PRO A 56 15.68 0.00 26.68
N LEU A 57 16.20 -0.11 27.90
CA LEU A 57 17.60 0.05 28.24
C LEU A 57 18.49 -0.62 27.18
N ARG A 58 19.45 0.13 26.62
CA ARG A 58 20.44 -0.41 25.68
C ARG A 58 21.09 -1.62 26.36
N ARG A 59 20.90 -2.81 25.78
CA ARG A 59 21.60 -4.02 26.24
C ARG A 59 23.11 -3.79 26.19
N PRO A 60 23.86 -4.34 27.16
CA PRO A 60 25.32 -4.27 27.13
C PRO A 60 25.84 -4.93 25.84
N VAL A 61 26.88 -4.34 25.29
CA VAL A 61 27.55 -4.86 24.09
C VAL A 61 28.27 -6.15 24.48
N THR A 62 27.99 -7.26 23.78
CA THR A 62 28.59 -8.57 24.04
C THR A 62 29.34 -9.10 22.80
N ASN A 63 30.45 -9.82 23.01
CA ASN A 63 31.20 -10.54 21.97
C ASN A 63 30.65 -11.95 21.69
N LEU A 64 29.43 -12.24 22.14
CA LEU A 64 28.82 -13.57 22.05
C LEU A 64 28.60 -14.04 20.60
N GLY A 65 28.28 -13.12 19.68
CA GLY A 65 28.08 -13.42 18.26
C GLY A 65 29.37 -13.89 17.57
N GLU A 66 30.48 -13.20 17.84
CA GLU A 66 31.80 -13.57 17.33
C GLU A 66 32.29 -14.90 17.94
N GLN A 67 32.14 -15.09 19.24
CA GLN A 67 32.48 -16.35 19.92
C GLN A 67 31.67 -17.53 19.35
N TYR A 68 30.40 -17.33 19.04
CA TYR A 68 29.55 -18.33 18.40
C TYR A 68 30.08 -18.72 17.01
N ILE A 69 30.43 -17.75 16.16
CA ILE A 69 30.98 -18.05 14.83
C ILE A 69 32.33 -18.76 14.92
N GLN A 70 33.22 -18.31 15.81
CA GLN A 70 34.51 -18.96 16.03
C GLN A 70 34.37 -20.39 16.55
N LYS A 71 33.32 -20.67 17.33
CA LYS A 71 32.98 -22.03 17.78
C LYS A 71 32.48 -22.88 16.61
N VAL A 72 31.51 -22.38 15.84
CA VAL A 72 30.88 -23.11 14.73
C VAL A 72 31.85 -23.36 13.58
N LEU A 73 32.85 -22.49 13.37
CA LEU A 73 33.94 -22.71 12.41
C LEU A 73 34.96 -23.77 12.87
N LYS A 74 35.11 -23.99 14.19
CA LYS A 74 36.01 -24.99 14.77
C LYS A 74 35.34 -26.36 14.98
N GLU A 75 34.01 -26.40 14.99
CA GLU A 75 33.21 -27.62 15.05
C GLU A 75 33.31 -28.42 13.72
N ASP A 76 32.57 -29.54 13.64
CA ASP A 76 32.56 -30.39 12.46
C ASP A 76 32.12 -29.64 11.19
N SER A 77 32.95 -29.73 10.16
CA SER A 77 32.76 -29.15 8.83
C SER A 77 31.40 -29.49 8.19
N GLN A 78 30.85 -30.68 8.47
CA GLN A 78 29.55 -31.10 7.96
C GLN A 78 28.39 -30.37 8.66
N HIS A 79 28.53 -30.12 9.96
CA HIS A 79 27.54 -29.36 10.73
C HIS A 79 27.43 -27.92 10.21
N PHE A 80 28.57 -27.28 9.95
CA PHE A 80 28.63 -25.94 9.35
C PHE A 80 27.92 -25.89 7.98
N ARG A 81 28.12 -26.92 7.15
CA ARG A 81 27.50 -27.04 5.83
C ARG A 81 25.98 -27.12 5.90
N VAL A 82 25.43 -27.88 6.86
CA VAL A 82 23.97 -27.98 7.02
C VAL A 82 23.37 -26.63 7.44
N LEU A 83 24.05 -25.88 8.30
CA LEU A 83 23.57 -24.60 8.80
C LEU A 83 23.66 -23.48 7.76
N TYR A 84 24.83 -23.29 7.14
CA TYR A 84 25.13 -22.14 6.27
C TYR A 84 25.18 -22.47 4.78
N ARG A 85 24.89 -23.72 4.40
CA ARG A 85 24.90 -24.23 3.01
C ARG A 85 26.24 -24.03 2.28
N MET A 86 27.32 -23.90 3.02
CA MET A 86 28.66 -23.63 2.51
C MET A 86 29.70 -24.37 3.34
N PHE A 87 30.85 -24.70 2.76
CA PHE A 87 32.00 -25.20 3.52
C PHE A 87 32.70 -24.07 4.28
N PRO A 88 33.29 -24.32 5.46
CA PRO A 88 33.94 -23.30 6.27
C PRO A 88 35.09 -22.59 5.54
N ASP A 89 35.88 -23.31 4.74
CA ASP A 89 36.98 -22.72 3.96
C ASP A 89 36.48 -21.74 2.89
N VAL A 90 35.36 -22.09 2.24
CA VAL A 90 34.72 -21.25 1.22
C VAL A 90 34.09 -20.02 1.88
N PHE A 91 33.55 -20.18 3.08
CA PHE A 91 32.98 -19.09 3.87
C PHE A 91 34.04 -18.05 4.26
N LEU A 92 35.21 -18.48 4.72
CA LEU A 92 36.33 -17.59 5.05
C LEU A 92 36.92 -16.93 3.80
N LYS A 93 36.99 -17.66 2.68
CA LYS A 93 37.41 -17.08 1.40
C LYS A 93 36.42 -16.05 0.88
N LEU A 94 35.13 -16.24 1.11
CA LEU A 94 34.11 -15.26 0.75
C LEU A 94 34.20 -14.02 1.65
N SER A 95 34.40 -14.19 2.97
CA SER A 95 34.55 -13.04 3.87
C SER A 95 35.79 -12.21 3.52
N SER A 96 36.91 -12.83 3.14
CA SER A 96 38.10 -12.10 2.69
C SER A 96 37.88 -11.35 1.38
N ILE A 97 37.19 -11.96 0.40
CA ILE A 97 36.81 -11.30 -0.85
C ILE A 97 35.89 -10.10 -0.61
N LEU A 98 34.92 -10.22 0.30
CA LEU A 98 34.00 -9.13 0.63
C LEU A 98 34.73 -7.98 1.35
N ARG A 99 35.71 -8.28 2.21
CA ARG A 99 36.57 -7.28 2.86
C ARG A 99 37.40 -6.51 1.84
N GLU A 100 38.07 -7.21 0.91
CA GLU A 100 39.01 -6.62 -0.03
C GLU A 100 38.32 -5.93 -1.23
N LYS A 101 37.34 -6.60 -1.85
CA LYS A 101 36.75 -6.17 -3.12
C LYS A 101 35.44 -5.39 -2.96
N ALA A 102 34.64 -5.74 -1.95
CA ALA A 102 33.34 -5.08 -1.71
C ALA A 102 33.42 -3.96 -0.66
N GLY A 103 34.54 -3.85 0.08
CA GLY A 103 34.75 -2.81 1.09
C GLY A 103 33.93 -3.01 2.36
N LEU A 104 33.49 -4.25 2.63
CA LEU A 104 32.75 -4.58 3.84
C LEU A 104 33.71 -4.58 5.03
N GLN A 105 33.49 -3.69 6.00
CA GLN A 105 34.36 -3.50 7.16
C GLN A 105 33.73 -4.04 8.44
N ASP A 106 34.58 -4.49 9.36
CA ASP A 106 34.14 -4.78 10.71
C ASP A 106 33.59 -3.50 11.35
N THR A 107 32.43 -3.61 11.97
CA THR A 107 31.96 -2.54 12.87
C THR A 107 32.63 -2.72 14.22
N ARG A 108 32.52 -1.71 15.09
CA ARG A 108 33.10 -1.75 16.46
C ARG A 108 32.77 -3.03 17.25
N PHE A 109 31.66 -3.71 16.93
CA PHE A 109 31.13 -4.82 17.72
C PHE A 109 30.62 -6.02 16.93
N ILE A 110 30.59 -5.96 15.59
CA ILE A 110 30.09 -7.04 14.72
C ILE A 110 31.14 -7.22 13.62
N SER A 111 31.69 -8.43 13.52
CA SER A 111 32.66 -8.78 12.48
C SER A 111 31.97 -9.09 11.15
N VAL A 112 32.71 -8.99 10.05
CA VAL A 112 32.21 -9.32 8.70
C VAL A 112 31.73 -10.77 8.62
N GLU A 113 32.39 -11.69 9.31
CA GLU A 113 31.98 -13.10 9.38
C GLU A 113 30.62 -13.22 10.10
N GLU A 114 30.38 -12.45 11.15
CA GLU A 114 29.07 -12.41 11.83
C GLU A 114 27.99 -11.84 10.89
N MET A 115 28.28 -10.77 10.14
CA MET A 115 27.33 -10.19 9.17
C MET A 115 26.98 -11.15 8.03
N LEU A 116 28.00 -11.83 7.49
CA LEU A 116 27.82 -12.81 6.42
C LEU A 116 27.04 -14.03 6.92
N ALA A 117 27.31 -14.50 8.14
CA ALA A 117 26.56 -15.60 8.74
C ALA A 117 25.10 -15.22 9.01
N ILE A 118 24.83 -13.99 9.46
CA ILE A 118 23.46 -13.46 9.60
C ILE A 118 22.75 -13.46 8.25
N PHE A 119 23.41 -12.98 7.20
CA PHE A 119 22.87 -12.97 5.84
C PHE A 119 22.55 -14.39 5.35
N MET A 120 23.49 -15.33 5.49
CA MET A 120 23.31 -16.71 5.05
C MET A 120 22.25 -17.47 5.84
N LEU A 121 22.09 -17.20 7.13
CA LEU A 121 21.01 -17.82 7.92
C LEU A 121 19.63 -17.26 7.54
N THR A 122 19.58 -15.98 7.17
CA THR A 122 18.35 -15.29 6.77
C THR A 122 17.93 -15.69 5.35
N VAL A 123 18.83 -15.66 4.37
CA VAL A 123 18.52 -16.01 2.97
C VAL A 123 18.59 -17.52 2.75
N GLY A 124 19.65 -18.17 3.21
CA GLY A 124 19.91 -19.58 2.94
C GLY A 124 18.92 -20.50 3.63
N GLN A 125 18.55 -20.23 4.89
CA GLN A 125 17.60 -21.08 5.65
C GLN A 125 16.21 -20.45 5.82
N ASN A 126 15.95 -19.29 5.21
CA ASN A 126 14.71 -18.53 5.41
C ASN A 126 14.36 -18.34 6.92
N SER A 127 15.39 -18.11 7.74
CA SER A 127 15.21 -18.01 9.19
C SER A 127 14.55 -16.69 9.57
N ARG A 128 13.54 -16.75 10.44
CA ARG A 128 12.91 -15.54 10.99
C ARG A 128 13.93 -14.73 11.81
N TYR A 129 13.84 -13.42 11.74
CA TYR A 129 14.69 -12.49 12.51
C TYR A 129 14.72 -12.76 14.02
N CYS A 130 13.66 -13.33 14.60
CA CYS A 130 13.64 -13.72 16.01
C CYS A 130 14.65 -14.85 16.32
N SER A 131 14.77 -15.84 15.44
CA SER A 131 15.68 -16.97 15.62
C SER A 131 17.13 -16.52 15.49
N VAL A 132 17.44 -15.71 14.46
CA VAL A 132 18.77 -15.11 14.26
C VAL A 132 19.16 -14.23 15.47
N LYS A 133 18.19 -13.50 16.02
CA LYS A 133 18.34 -12.69 17.24
C LYS A 133 18.68 -13.54 18.47
N ASP A 134 18.10 -14.73 18.58
CA ASP A 134 18.39 -15.63 19.70
C ASP A 134 19.73 -16.37 19.53
N THR A 135 20.18 -16.62 18.28
CA THR A 135 21.49 -17.20 17.96
C THR A 135 22.64 -16.24 18.21
N PHE A 136 22.60 -15.04 17.62
CA PHE A 136 23.70 -14.06 17.72
C PHE A 136 23.57 -13.11 18.92
N LYS A 137 22.47 -13.21 19.68
CA LYS A 137 22.14 -12.35 20.83
C LYS A 137 22.17 -10.84 20.50
N ARG A 138 21.97 -10.47 19.23
CA ARG A 138 21.90 -9.07 18.75
C ARG A 138 20.48 -8.53 18.77
N SER A 139 20.31 -7.21 18.69
CA SER A 139 18.99 -6.60 18.52
C SER A 139 18.47 -6.86 17.10
N LYS A 140 17.14 -6.85 16.91
CA LYS A 140 16.53 -6.97 15.57
C LYS A 140 17.00 -5.87 14.62
N PHE A 141 17.26 -4.68 15.16
CA PHE A 141 17.81 -3.56 14.40
C PHE A 141 19.23 -3.86 13.90
N ALA A 142 20.12 -4.32 14.78
CA ALA A 142 21.48 -4.67 14.40
C ALA A 142 21.53 -5.78 13.33
N ILE A 143 20.65 -6.79 13.44
CA ILE A 143 20.56 -7.86 12.44
C ILE A 143 20.11 -7.33 11.08
N SER A 144 19.11 -6.45 11.05
CA SER A 144 18.66 -5.81 9.81
C SER A 144 19.77 -4.94 9.19
N THR A 145 20.50 -4.17 10.01
CA THR A 145 21.63 -3.38 9.53
C THR A 145 22.74 -4.26 8.95
N SER A 146 23.14 -5.32 9.65
CA SER A 146 24.16 -6.27 9.17
C SER A 146 23.73 -7.00 7.90
N PHE A 147 22.45 -7.37 7.81
CA PHE A 147 21.88 -7.97 6.61
C PHE A 147 21.98 -7.03 5.40
N ASN A 148 21.54 -5.78 5.55
CA ASN A 148 21.55 -4.81 4.46
C ASN A 148 22.98 -4.45 4.03
N GLN A 149 23.91 -4.29 4.98
CA GLN A 149 25.32 -4.06 4.67
C GLN A 149 25.93 -5.21 3.86
N CYS A 150 25.62 -6.45 4.23
CA CYS A 150 26.08 -7.62 3.49
C CYS A 150 25.41 -7.71 2.10
N PHE A 151 24.10 -7.47 2.02
CA PHE A 151 23.35 -7.47 0.77
C PHE A 151 23.86 -6.40 -0.23
N GLU A 152 24.08 -5.17 0.24
CA GLU A 152 24.66 -4.08 -0.56
C GLU A 152 26.06 -4.42 -1.05
N SER A 153 26.87 -5.13 -0.25
CA SER A 153 28.20 -5.57 -0.66
C SER A 153 28.15 -6.60 -1.81
N PHE A 154 27.11 -7.44 -1.87
CA PHE A 154 26.89 -8.36 -2.99
C PHE A 154 26.34 -7.66 -4.24
N THR A 155 25.40 -6.74 -4.08
CA THR A 155 24.73 -6.07 -5.22
C THR A 155 25.60 -4.99 -5.86
N CYS A 156 26.35 -4.21 -5.06
CA CYS A 156 27.26 -3.19 -5.55
C CYS A 156 28.50 -3.78 -6.26
N HIS A 157 28.86 -5.03 -5.97
CA HIS A 157 29.88 -5.76 -6.74
C HIS A 157 29.36 -6.15 -8.14
N SER A 158 28.06 -6.45 -8.28
CA SER A 158 27.45 -6.77 -9.57
C SER A 158 27.32 -5.57 -10.51
N SER A 159 27.50 -4.34 -10.02
CA SER A 159 27.32 -3.10 -10.79
C SER A 159 28.61 -2.30 -11.05
N LYS A 160 29.80 -2.86 -10.78
CA LYS A 160 31.08 -2.20 -11.06
C LYS A 160 31.71 -2.75 -12.35
N PRO A 161 31.55 -2.09 -13.52
CA PRO A 161 32.51 -2.26 -14.60
C PRO A 161 33.87 -1.70 -14.18
N ASN A 162 34.95 -2.31 -14.67
CA ASN A 162 36.35 -2.02 -14.35
C ASN A 162 36.64 -0.53 -14.12
N ALA A 163 37.18 -0.24 -12.93
CA ALA A 163 37.58 1.09 -12.53
C ALA A 163 38.88 1.52 -13.24
N GLU A 164 38.78 1.90 -14.52
CA GLU A 164 39.84 2.64 -15.20
C GLU A 164 39.32 3.72 -16.18
N MET A 165 38.02 3.74 -16.54
CA MET A 165 37.51 4.66 -17.58
C MET A 165 36.57 5.80 -17.12
N LEU A 166 36.36 6.01 -15.82
CA LEU A 166 35.41 7.03 -15.32
C LEU A 166 36.04 8.10 -14.43
N ARG A 167 37.24 8.58 -14.78
CA ARG A 167 37.87 9.75 -14.11
C ARG A 167 37.95 11.02 -14.96
N VAL A 168 37.37 11.04 -16.17
CA VAL A 168 37.52 12.18 -17.09
C VAL A 168 36.20 12.87 -17.50
N ALA A 169 35.02 12.27 -17.30
CA ALA A 169 33.78 12.77 -17.92
C ALA A 169 32.71 13.39 -16.99
N GLY A 170 33.07 13.84 -15.78
CA GLY A 170 32.09 14.27 -14.76
C GLY A 170 32.21 15.71 -14.24
N ARG A 171 32.94 16.61 -14.93
CA ARG A 171 33.02 18.03 -14.58
C ARG A 171 32.43 18.88 -15.70
N ARG A 172 31.11 18.94 -15.76
CA ARG A 172 30.26 20.01 -16.31
C ARG A 172 28.84 19.45 -16.40
N LEU A 173 27.85 20.32 -16.18
CA LEU A 173 26.41 20.05 -16.09
C LEU A 173 25.92 19.69 -14.69
N PHE A 174 25.95 20.67 -13.79
CA PHE A 174 24.82 21.02 -12.90
C PHE A 174 25.09 22.44 -12.35
N SER A 175 24.92 23.43 -13.24
CA SER A 175 24.61 24.80 -12.84
C SER A 175 23.26 25.15 -13.46
N LEU A 176 22.51 26.01 -12.76
CA LEU A 176 21.14 26.48 -13.03
C LEU A 176 20.00 25.55 -12.58
N SER A 177 19.51 25.77 -11.36
CA SER A 177 18.35 26.65 -11.12
C SER A 177 17.59 26.20 -9.87
N GLN A 178 17.90 26.82 -8.72
CA GLN A 178 17.00 26.85 -7.56
C GLN A 178 17.02 28.26 -6.95
N ARG A 179 15.95 29.00 -7.22
CA ARG A 179 15.39 30.12 -6.45
C ARG A 179 13.92 29.71 -6.20
N SER A 180 13.23 30.01 -5.12
CA SER A 180 13.48 30.55 -3.78
C SER A 180 12.11 30.56 -3.10
N SER A 181 11.98 30.12 -1.86
CA SER A 181 10.86 30.49 -0.98
C SER A 181 11.28 30.32 0.47
N THR A 182 11.30 31.44 1.16
CA THR A 182 11.80 31.70 2.51
C THR A 182 10.83 31.24 3.60
N ALA A 183 11.35 30.56 4.63
CA ALA A 183 10.76 30.56 5.97
C ALA A 183 11.90 30.49 7.01
N THR A 184 12.07 31.59 7.74
CA THR A 184 13.05 31.77 8.81
C THR A 184 12.51 31.24 10.13
N SER A 185 13.28 30.38 10.80
CA SER A 185 13.04 29.94 12.18
C SER A 185 14.07 30.58 13.11
N PHE A 186 13.58 31.32 14.10
CA PHE A 186 14.36 31.93 15.16
C PHE A 186 14.80 30.88 16.18
N ALA A 187 16.10 30.86 16.49
CA ALA A 187 16.69 30.10 17.58
C ALA A 187 16.83 31.01 18.81
N LEU A 188 16.30 30.55 19.94
CA LEU A 188 16.56 31.13 21.26
C LEU A 188 17.78 30.41 21.85
N SER A 189 18.90 31.13 21.99
CA SER A 189 19.99 30.75 22.90
C SER A 189 19.92 31.61 24.15
N ARG A 190 20.10 30.92 25.27
CA ARG A 190 20.11 31.40 26.65
C ARG A 190 21.57 31.51 27.05
N ASP A 191 22.04 32.70 27.42
CA ASP A 191 23.33 32.88 28.05
C ASP A 191 23.22 33.60 29.40
N HIS A 192 23.92 33.03 30.38
CA HIS A 192 24.26 33.60 31.67
C HIS A 192 25.59 34.34 31.55
N SER A 193 25.71 35.53 32.12
CA SER A 193 27.01 36.10 32.47
C SER A 193 26.94 37.00 33.71
N LEU A 194 28.04 36.96 34.47
CA LEU A 194 28.31 37.63 35.74
C LEU A 194 28.61 39.13 35.59
N SER A 195 28.23 39.89 36.63
CA SER A 195 28.95 40.96 37.35
C SER A 195 30.00 41.81 36.60
N ASP A 196 29.81 43.14 36.56
CA ASP A 196 30.53 44.12 37.40
C ASP A 196 30.05 45.58 37.19
N GLY A 197 30.12 46.39 38.26
CA GLY A 197 30.49 47.81 38.22
C GLY A 197 29.50 48.93 37.81
N GLY A 198 28.83 49.53 38.81
CA GLY A 198 28.89 50.99 39.09
C GLY A 198 27.98 52.01 38.35
N GLY A 199 27.27 52.83 39.13
CA GLY A 199 27.11 54.28 38.84
C GLY A 199 25.70 54.83 38.55
N ASP A 200 25.03 55.29 39.61
CA ASP A 200 24.25 56.53 39.74
C ASP A 200 23.10 56.96 38.79
N SER A 201 21.91 56.98 39.41
CA SER A 201 21.00 58.14 39.57
C SER A 201 19.87 58.47 38.56
N SER A 202 18.70 58.74 39.18
CA SER A 202 17.59 59.64 38.79
C SER A 202 16.40 59.11 37.95
N SER A 203 15.24 59.00 38.62
CA SER A 203 13.86 59.10 38.10
C SER A 203 13.45 60.59 37.89
N PRO A 204 12.22 61.00 37.47
CA PRO A 204 11.04 60.37 36.79
C PRO A 204 10.45 61.33 35.66
N PRO A 205 9.12 61.53 35.41
CA PRO A 205 8.01 60.68 34.87
C PRO A 205 7.24 61.27 33.64
N ARG A 206 6.12 60.60 33.25
CA ARG A 206 4.94 61.05 32.42
C ARG A 206 5.14 61.03 30.90
N SER A 207 4.16 60.69 30.03
CA SER A 207 2.72 60.99 30.04
C SER A 207 1.87 60.07 29.12
N VAL A 208 0.63 59.86 29.53
CA VAL A 208 -0.56 59.33 28.80
C VAL A 208 -1.09 60.37 27.79
N PRO A 209 -1.94 60.03 26.78
CA PRO A 209 -3.43 59.94 26.95
C PRO A 209 -4.05 58.68 26.25
N SER A 210 -5.04 57.97 26.81
CA SER A 210 -6.52 58.20 26.79
C SER A 210 -7.09 58.25 25.35
N THR A 211 -8.14 57.55 24.92
CA THR A 211 -9.37 57.03 25.57
C THR A 211 -10.22 56.27 24.54
N ASN A 212 -10.91 55.22 25.02
CA ASN A 212 -12.29 54.78 24.72
C ASN A 212 -12.75 54.47 23.28
N LEU A 213 -13.24 53.23 23.08
CA LEU A 213 -14.67 52.90 22.97
C LEU A 213 -14.88 51.39 22.69
N SER A 214 -15.51 50.69 23.64
CA SER A 214 -16.29 49.46 23.42
C SER A 214 -17.68 49.85 22.88
N PRO A 215 -18.50 48.97 22.25
CA PRO A 215 -19.06 47.80 22.94
C PRO A 215 -19.42 46.57 22.06
N PHE A 216 -19.84 45.49 22.72
CA PHE A 216 -20.49 44.27 22.19
C PHE A 216 -19.61 43.27 21.42
N ASP A 217 -19.15 42.22 22.10
CA ASP A 217 -19.64 40.87 21.79
C ASP A 217 -19.39 39.90 22.96
N SER A 218 -20.47 39.42 23.56
CA SER A 218 -20.43 38.46 24.67
C SER A 218 -21.66 37.55 24.64
N TYR A 219 -21.87 36.81 23.56
CA TYR A 219 -22.86 35.73 23.51
C TYR A 219 -22.44 34.60 22.56
N HIS A 220 -21.54 33.70 23.00
CA HIS A 220 -21.63 32.23 22.77
C HIS A 220 -20.36 31.52 23.27
N ARG A 221 -20.17 31.47 24.59
CA ARG A 221 -19.22 30.52 25.19
C ARG A 221 -19.90 29.75 26.32
N SER A 222 -21.02 29.12 25.99
CA SER A 222 -21.66 28.11 26.82
C SER A 222 -22.34 27.07 25.92
N LEU A 223 -21.61 26.02 25.54
CA LEU A 223 -22.15 24.71 25.18
C LEU A 223 -20.95 23.79 24.89
N ILE A 224 -20.41 23.25 25.98
CA ILE A 224 -19.79 21.92 26.18
C ILE A 224 -19.17 22.05 27.57
N ARG A 225 -20.05 21.98 28.58
CA ARG A 225 -19.66 21.84 29.98
C ARG A 225 -19.19 20.40 30.13
N GLY A 226 -17.91 20.17 29.88
CA GLY A 226 -17.26 18.92 30.28
C GLY A 226 -17.46 18.74 31.77
N PHE A 227 -17.82 17.52 32.18
CA PHE A 227 -17.91 17.11 33.57
C PHE A 227 -16.58 17.38 34.28
N SER A 228 -16.53 18.50 35.00
CA SER A 228 -15.57 18.76 36.04
C SER A 228 -16.38 18.91 37.32
N SER A 229 -16.19 17.97 38.25
CA SER A 229 -16.73 18.04 39.59
C SER A 229 -16.05 19.20 40.34
N GLN A 230 -16.58 20.41 40.18
CA GLN A 230 -16.30 21.50 41.11
C GLN A 230 -17.19 21.30 42.33
N VAL A 231 -16.57 20.84 43.42
CA VAL A 231 -17.16 20.85 44.75
C VAL A 231 -17.21 22.30 45.22
N LEU A 232 -18.41 22.86 45.30
CA LEU A 232 -18.68 24.13 45.96
C LEU A 232 -18.72 23.88 47.47
N THR A 233 -17.73 24.37 48.21
CA THR A 233 -17.84 24.54 49.66
C THR A 233 -18.38 25.94 49.93
N GLN A 234 -19.58 26.03 50.51
CA GLN A 234 -20.13 27.26 51.04
C GLN A 234 -20.59 27.03 52.49
N GLY A 235 -20.12 27.88 53.40
CA GLY A 235 -20.73 28.08 54.72
C GLY A 235 -19.81 27.75 55.90
N ASN A 236 -19.30 28.79 56.55
CA ASN A 236 -18.67 28.76 57.86
C ASN A 236 -19.50 27.96 58.87
N GLU A 237 -18.87 27.01 59.58
CA GLU A 237 -19.00 26.87 61.04
C GLU A 237 -17.69 26.35 61.63
N VAL A 238 -17.47 26.70 62.89
CA VAL A 238 -16.20 26.74 63.61
C VAL A 238 -15.86 25.36 64.20
N GLY A 239 -14.64 24.88 63.98
CA GLY A 239 -13.97 23.95 64.89
C GLY A 239 -13.80 22.50 64.41
N PHE A 240 -12.53 22.08 64.38
CA PHE A 240 -11.98 20.73 64.11
C PHE A 240 -12.03 20.24 62.65
N GLY A 241 -10.84 19.99 62.10
CA GLY A 241 -10.63 19.61 60.70
C GLY A 241 -11.31 18.30 60.32
N SER A 242 -12.13 18.33 59.28
CA SER A 242 -12.82 17.16 58.74
C SER A 242 -12.17 16.72 57.44
N GLU A 243 -11.67 15.49 57.43
CA GLU A 243 -11.30 14.80 56.19
C GLU A 243 -12.55 14.54 55.34
N PRO A 244 -12.42 14.36 54.00
CA PRO A 244 -13.57 14.09 53.14
C PRO A 244 -14.36 12.89 53.65
N ALA A 245 -15.70 12.97 53.59
CA ALA A 245 -16.63 11.98 54.14
C ALA A 245 -16.35 10.53 53.70
N THR A 246 -15.71 10.34 52.53
CA THR A 246 -15.23 9.04 52.04
C THR A 246 -14.12 8.44 52.91
N VAL A 247 -13.24 9.26 53.48
CA VAL A 247 -12.14 8.82 54.35
C VAL A 247 -12.63 8.58 55.78
N GLU A 248 -13.60 9.36 56.24
CA GLU A 248 -14.25 9.13 57.55
C GLU A 248 -15.06 7.82 57.55
N ALA A 249 -15.83 7.55 56.47
CA ALA A 249 -16.58 6.30 56.32
C ALA A 249 -15.71 5.03 56.26
N VAL A 250 -14.45 5.14 55.81
CA VAL A 250 -13.48 4.03 55.82
C VAL A 250 -12.88 3.82 57.22
N LYS A 251 -12.73 4.89 58.00
CA LYS A 251 -12.17 4.84 59.36
C LYS A 251 -13.19 4.33 60.40
N THR A 252 -14.49 4.55 60.18
CA THR A 252 -15.57 4.11 61.06
C THR A 252 -16.69 3.43 60.25
N PRO A 253 -16.55 2.14 59.88
CA PRO A 253 -17.58 1.43 59.16
C PRO A 253 -18.80 1.19 60.07
N ASN A 254 -19.83 2.02 59.89
CA ASN A 254 -21.17 1.82 60.46
C ASN A 254 -22.02 1.02 59.45
N SER A 255 -22.77 0.02 59.92
CA SER A 255 -23.67 -0.80 59.08
C SER A 255 -24.86 -0.03 58.48
N LYS A 256 -25.05 1.24 58.83
CA LYS A 256 -26.14 2.11 58.38
C LYS A 256 -25.60 3.21 57.47
N ILE A 257 -25.27 2.84 56.23
CA ILE A 257 -24.99 3.80 55.16
C ILE A 257 -26.34 4.34 54.69
N VAL A 258 -26.73 5.52 55.17
CA VAL A 258 -27.88 6.26 54.64
C VAL A 258 -27.37 7.08 53.48
N TYR A 259 -27.71 6.66 52.26
CA TYR A 259 -27.44 7.46 51.07
C TYR A 259 -28.31 8.71 51.11
N ASP A 260 -27.73 9.86 50.79
CA ASP A 260 -28.48 11.10 50.63
C ASP A 260 -29.28 11.02 49.31
N ASP A 261 -30.53 10.57 49.41
CA ASP A 261 -31.47 10.51 48.29
C ASP A 261 -31.96 11.91 47.86
N HIS A 262 -31.60 12.98 48.57
CA HIS A 262 -32.11 14.33 48.31
C HIS A 262 -31.27 15.15 47.32
N ASN A 263 -30.05 14.72 47.00
CA ASN A 263 -29.13 15.48 46.13
C ASN A 263 -28.95 14.88 44.72
N HIS A 264 -29.74 13.86 44.37
CA HIS A 264 -29.81 13.32 43.02
C HIS A 264 -31.14 13.68 42.38
N GLU A 265 -31.19 14.80 41.65
CA GLU A 265 -32.33 15.10 40.77
C GLU A 265 -32.46 13.98 39.72
N ARG A 266 -33.34 13.01 39.99
CA ARG A 266 -33.78 12.05 38.96
C ARG A 266 -34.78 12.78 38.07
N TYR A 267 -34.33 13.18 36.87
CA TYR A 267 -35.26 13.64 35.84
C TYR A 267 -36.31 12.55 35.58
N PRO A 268 -37.61 12.89 35.55
CA PRO A 268 -38.65 11.91 35.28
C PRO A 268 -38.42 11.27 33.89
N PRO A 269 -38.71 9.97 33.71
CA PRO A 269 -38.63 9.35 32.40
C PRO A 269 -39.55 10.11 31.43
N GLY A 270 -38.99 10.64 30.35
CA GLY A 270 -39.72 11.49 29.41
C GLY A 270 -40.99 10.81 28.85
N ASP A 271 -41.99 11.64 28.51
CA ASP A 271 -43.33 11.22 28.10
C ASP A 271 -43.28 10.10 27.05
N PRO A 272 -43.99 8.97 27.26
CA PRO A 272 -43.96 7.83 26.34
C PRO A 272 -44.51 8.16 24.95
N SER A 273 -45.42 9.13 24.83
CA SER A 273 -45.98 9.61 23.55
C SER A 273 -44.95 10.25 22.62
N LYS A 274 -43.87 10.83 23.16
CA LYS A 274 -42.81 11.52 22.38
C LYS A 274 -41.71 10.56 21.89
N ARG A 275 -41.67 9.32 22.39
CA ARG A 275 -40.64 8.33 22.05
C ARG A 275 -40.73 7.87 20.60
N ALA A 276 -41.93 7.74 20.05
CA ALA A 276 -42.12 7.34 18.66
C ALA A 276 -41.51 8.36 17.69
N PHE A 277 -41.72 9.66 17.94
CA PHE A 277 -41.08 10.73 17.18
C PHE A 277 -39.56 10.73 17.35
N ALA A 278 -39.07 10.54 18.58
CA ALA A 278 -37.62 10.46 18.85
C ALA A 278 -36.97 9.26 18.12
N TYR A 279 -37.62 8.10 18.10
CA TYR A 279 -37.14 6.94 17.35
C TYR A 279 -37.20 7.17 15.84
N PHE A 280 -38.25 7.80 15.33
CA PHE A 280 -38.33 8.17 13.92
C PHE A 280 -37.18 9.07 13.49
N VAL A 281 -36.88 10.12 14.26
CA VAL A 281 -35.75 11.03 13.98
C VAL A 281 -34.42 10.29 14.09
N LEU A 282 -34.22 9.48 15.12
CA LEU A 282 -32.97 8.72 15.31
C LEU A 282 -32.76 7.67 14.22
N SER A 283 -33.80 6.91 13.86
CA SER A 283 -33.73 5.89 12.81
C SER A 283 -33.59 6.51 11.43
N GLY A 284 -34.32 7.59 11.15
CA GLY A 284 -34.20 8.36 9.91
C GLY A 284 -32.79 8.91 9.72
N GLY A 285 -32.22 9.52 10.76
CA GLY A 285 -30.83 10.00 10.75
C GLY A 285 -29.82 8.87 10.51
N ARG A 286 -30.00 7.70 11.16
CA ARG A 286 -29.14 6.52 10.94
C ARG A 286 -29.25 5.98 9.52
N PHE A 287 -30.45 5.97 8.94
CA PHE A 287 -30.66 5.52 7.55
C PHE A 287 -29.94 6.43 6.55
N VAL A 288 -30.09 7.75 6.71
CA VAL A 288 -29.39 8.73 5.85
C VAL A 288 -27.88 8.58 6.00
N TYR A 289 -27.37 8.51 7.24
CA TYR A 289 -25.94 8.30 7.52
C TYR A 289 -25.40 7.02 6.87
N ALA A 290 -26.08 5.89 7.07
CA ALA A 290 -25.67 4.61 6.49
C ALA A 290 -25.70 4.63 4.96
N SER A 291 -26.67 5.33 4.36
CA SER A 291 -26.79 5.47 2.90
C SER A 291 -25.63 6.29 2.32
N VAL A 292 -25.29 7.43 2.94
CA VAL A 292 -24.15 8.25 2.51
C VAL A 292 -22.83 7.48 2.65
N LEU A 293 -22.63 6.79 3.78
CA LEU A 293 -21.44 5.99 4.00
C LEU A 293 -21.32 4.87 2.96
N ARG A 294 -22.44 4.20 2.64
CA ARG A 294 -22.49 3.17 1.58
C ARG A 294 -22.08 3.75 0.22
N LEU A 295 -22.63 4.90 -0.17
CA LEU A 295 -22.30 5.55 -1.44
C LEU A 295 -20.82 5.95 -1.50
N LEU A 296 -20.26 6.48 -0.40
CA LEU A 296 -18.83 6.79 -0.31
C LEU A 296 -17.95 5.55 -0.48
N VAL A 297 -18.27 4.46 0.22
CA VAL A 297 -17.53 3.20 0.10
C VAL A 297 -17.64 2.64 -1.31
N LEU A 298 -18.83 2.64 -1.90
CA LEU A 298 -19.03 2.18 -3.28
C LEU A 298 -18.25 3.03 -4.28
N LYS A 299 -18.25 4.36 -4.14
CA LYS A 299 -17.51 5.26 -5.03
C LYS A 299 -16.00 5.02 -4.93
N LEU A 300 -15.48 4.76 -3.73
CA LEU A 300 -14.08 4.37 -3.53
C LEU A 300 -13.76 3.01 -4.17
N ILE A 301 -14.61 2.00 -3.97
CA ILE A 301 -14.39 0.67 -4.58
C ILE A 301 -14.45 0.76 -6.11
N VAL A 302 -15.45 1.45 -6.67
CA VAL A 302 -15.60 1.62 -8.12
C VAL A 302 -14.46 2.46 -8.70
N SER A 303 -13.90 3.41 -7.95
CA SER A 303 -12.71 4.16 -8.40
C SER A 303 -11.45 3.28 -8.57
N MET A 304 -11.40 2.13 -7.90
CA MET A 304 -10.34 1.13 -8.07
C MET A 304 -10.67 0.07 -9.13
N SER A 305 -11.88 0.09 -9.71
CA SER A 305 -12.28 -0.80 -10.81
C SER A 305 -11.71 -0.31 -12.15
N ALA A 306 -11.88 -1.11 -13.21
CA ALA A 306 -11.34 -0.80 -14.52
C ALA A 306 -11.86 0.56 -15.04
N SER A 307 -10.94 1.39 -15.53
CA SER A 307 -11.26 2.70 -16.11
C SER A 307 -11.95 2.56 -17.47
N LYS A 308 -12.69 3.61 -17.87
CA LYS A 308 -13.50 3.61 -19.10
C LYS A 308 -12.66 3.41 -20.37
N ASP A 309 -11.42 3.89 -20.39
CA ASP A 309 -10.46 3.67 -21.48
C ASP A 309 -10.07 2.18 -21.64
N VAL A 310 -9.87 1.46 -20.53
CA VAL A 310 -9.62 0.01 -20.53
C VAL A 310 -10.85 -0.76 -21.02
N LEU A 311 -12.05 -0.30 -20.68
CA LEU A 311 -13.30 -0.87 -21.17
C LEU A 311 -13.55 -0.54 -22.64
N ALA A 312 -13.12 0.63 -23.13
CA ALA A 312 -13.19 0.96 -24.56
C ALA A 312 -12.29 0.06 -25.40
N LEU A 313 -11.17 -0.42 -24.85
CA LEU A 313 -10.29 -1.43 -25.45
C LEU A 313 -10.88 -2.87 -25.42
N ALA A 314 -12.15 -3.04 -25.03
CA ALA A 314 -12.77 -4.36 -24.89
C ALA A 314 -13.13 -5.01 -26.24
N SER A 315 -13.34 -4.22 -27.30
CA SER A 315 -13.62 -4.67 -28.65
C SER A 315 -12.52 -4.22 -29.61
N LEU A 316 -12.04 -5.11 -30.47
CA LEU A 316 -10.99 -4.84 -31.43
C LEU A 316 -11.45 -5.25 -32.84
N GLU A 317 -11.36 -4.33 -33.78
CA GLU A 317 -11.57 -4.60 -35.20
C GLU A 317 -10.24 -4.96 -35.86
N VAL A 318 -10.19 -6.09 -36.56
CA VAL A 318 -9.02 -6.56 -37.31
C VAL A 318 -9.39 -6.75 -38.77
N ASP A 319 -8.59 -6.18 -39.67
CA ASP A 319 -8.76 -6.37 -41.12
C ASP A 319 -8.17 -7.71 -41.57
N LEU A 320 -9.02 -8.57 -42.13
CA LEU A 320 -8.68 -9.91 -42.61
C LEU A 320 -7.99 -9.88 -43.98
N GLY A 321 -8.15 -8.79 -44.76
CA GLY A 321 -7.58 -8.69 -46.12
C GLY A 321 -6.05 -8.70 -46.13
N SER A 322 -5.42 -8.31 -45.03
CA SER A 322 -3.96 -8.26 -44.86
C SER A 322 -3.29 -9.62 -44.64
N ILE A 323 -4.07 -10.70 -44.44
CA ILE A 323 -3.55 -11.99 -43.97
C ILE A 323 -3.49 -13.02 -45.12
N GLU A 324 -2.29 -13.48 -45.43
CA GLU A 324 -2.04 -14.54 -46.41
C GLU A 324 -2.43 -15.93 -45.86
N PRO A 325 -2.93 -16.85 -46.71
CA PRO A 325 -3.27 -18.21 -46.28
C PRO A 325 -2.03 -18.96 -45.76
N GLY A 326 -2.18 -19.64 -44.63
CA GLY A 326 -1.12 -20.35 -43.93
C GLY A 326 -0.30 -19.49 -42.95
N THR A 327 -0.52 -18.17 -42.92
CA THR A 327 0.15 -17.27 -41.97
C THR A 327 -0.66 -17.09 -40.69
N THR A 328 0.01 -16.76 -39.60
CA THR A 328 -0.62 -16.50 -38.29
C THR A 328 -0.21 -15.12 -37.80
N VAL A 329 -1.19 -14.25 -37.64
CA VAL A 329 -1.01 -12.90 -37.12
C VAL A 329 -1.35 -12.89 -35.64
N THR A 330 -0.52 -12.22 -34.85
CA THR A 330 -0.75 -12.03 -33.40
C THR A 330 -1.18 -10.61 -33.15
N VAL A 331 -2.38 -10.42 -32.61
CA VAL A 331 -2.88 -9.09 -32.22
C VAL A 331 -3.13 -9.06 -30.71
N LYS A 332 -2.92 -7.90 -30.09
CA LYS A 332 -3.13 -7.73 -28.65
C LYS A 332 -4.58 -7.32 -28.37
N TRP A 333 -5.31 -8.11 -27.59
CA TRP A 333 -6.68 -7.85 -27.16
C TRP A 333 -6.81 -8.05 -25.64
N ARG A 334 -7.36 -7.06 -24.91
CA ARG A 334 -7.46 -7.06 -23.43
C ARG A 334 -6.13 -7.40 -22.72
N GLY A 335 -5.00 -6.98 -23.30
CA GLY A 335 -3.66 -7.28 -22.78
C GLY A 335 -3.15 -8.71 -23.06
N LYS A 336 -3.98 -9.58 -23.65
CA LYS A 336 -3.63 -10.95 -24.05
C LYS A 336 -3.32 -11.00 -25.55
N PRO A 337 -2.38 -11.85 -26.01
CA PRO A 337 -2.21 -12.10 -27.43
C PRO A 337 -3.38 -12.95 -27.95
N VAL A 338 -3.91 -12.60 -29.10
CA VAL A 338 -4.89 -13.40 -29.86
C VAL A 338 -4.23 -13.77 -31.19
N PHE A 339 -4.23 -15.07 -31.48
CA PHE A 339 -3.73 -15.62 -32.73
C PHE A 339 -4.89 -15.71 -33.73
N ILE A 340 -4.69 -15.07 -34.87
CA ILE A 340 -5.58 -15.13 -36.02
C ILE A 340 -4.81 -15.85 -37.12
N ARG A 341 -5.23 -17.07 -37.43
CA ARG A 341 -4.64 -17.88 -38.48
C ARG A 341 -5.63 -18.03 -39.62
N ARG A 342 -5.18 -17.71 -40.83
CA ARG A 342 -5.88 -18.07 -42.06
C ARG A 342 -5.45 -19.47 -42.47
N ARG A 343 -6.32 -20.46 -42.30
CA ARG A 343 -6.02 -21.87 -42.55
C ARG A 343 -6.12 -22.21 -44.02
N THR A 344 -5.27 -23.12 -44.48
CA THR A 344 -5.39 -23.74 -45.81
C THR A 344 -6.42 -24.87 -45.80
N GLU A 345 -6.86 -25.33 -46.97
CA GLU A 345 -7.76 -26.49 -47.05
C GLU A 345 -7.15 -27.76 -46.44
N ASP A 346 -5.83 -27.91 -46.55
CA ASP A 346 -5.10 -29.04 -45.98
C ASP A 346 -5.05 -28.96 -44.44
N ASP A 347 -4.87 -27.76 -43.88
CA ASP A 347 -4.96 -27.52 -42.43
C ASP A 347 -6.35 -27.89 -41.89
N ILE A 348 -7.42 -27.56 -42.63
CA ILE A 348 -8.80 -27.87 -42.25
C ILE A 348 -9.05 -29.38 -42.28
N LYS A 349 -8.59 -30.08 -43.33
CA LYS A 349 -8.66 -31.54 -43.41
C LYS A 349 -7.86 -32.21 -42.29
N LEU A 350 -6.67 -31.70 -41.98
CA LEU A 350 -5.85 -32.18 -40.88
C LEU A 350 -6.58 -32.01 -39.55
N ALA A 351 -7.16 -30.83 -39.28
CA ALA A 351 -7.91 -30.57 -38.05
C ALA A 351 -9.09 -31.55 -37.86
N ASN A 352 -9.84 -31.80 -38.94
CA ASN A 352 -11.05 -32.64 -38.92
C ASN A 352 -10.76 -34.15 -38.90
N SER A 353 -9.58 -34.58 -39.38
CA SER A 353 -9.18 -35.99 -39.39
C SER A 353 -8.64 -36.50 -38.05
N VAL A 354 -8.46 -35.63 -37.06
CA VAL A 354 -7.98 -36.02 -35.73
C VAL A 354 -9.07 -36.77 -34.97
N ASP A 355 -8.75 -37.96 -34.47
CA ASP A 355 -9.61 -38.72 -33.57
C ASP A 355 -9.83 -37.99 -32.23
N LEU A 356 -11.10 -37.76 -31.89
CA LEU A 356 -11.51 -37.06 -30.67
C LEU A 356 -11.17 -37.84 -29.40
N GLY A 357 -11.14 -39.18 -29.46
CA GLY A 357 -10.81 -40.03 -28.32
C GLY A 357 -9.34 -39.91 -27.87
N SER A 358 -8.45 -39.52 -28.79
CA SER A 358 -7.04 -39.28 -28.50
C SER A 358 -6.75 -37.95 -27.80
N LEU A 359 -7.73 -37.02 -27.80
CA LEU A 359 -7.57 -35.69 -27.25
C LEU A 359 -7.84 -35.69 -25.75
N ARG A 360 -7.02 -34.95 -24.99
CA ARG A 360 -7.25 -34.75 -23.55
C ARG A 360 -8.54 -33.98 -23.28
N ASP A 361 -8.85 -33.01 -24.15
CA ASP A 361 -10.06 -32.19 -24.13
C ASP A 361 -10.78 -32.37 -25.48
N PRO A 362 -11.70 -33.35 -25.59
CA PRO A 362 -12.35 -33.70 -26.86
C PRO A 362 -13.23 -32.57 -27.37
N GLN A 363 -12.78 -31.90 -28.43
CA GLN A 363 -13.51 -30.82 -29.06
C GLN A 363 -13.36 -30.90 -30.59
N GLU A 364 -14.49 -30.87 -31.28
CA GLU A 364 -14.54 -30.83 -32.74
C GLU A 364 -14.16 -29.44 -33.26
N ASP A 365 -13.58 -29.36 -34.46
CA ASP A 365 -13.16 -28.10 -35.05
C ASP A 365 -14.36 -27.18 -35.37
N SER A 366 -15.47 -27.77 -35.84
CA SER A 366 -16.73 -27.09 -36.18
C SER A 366 -17.35 -26.32 -35.01
N VAL A 367 -17.09 -26.76 -33.77
CA VAL A 367 -17.55 -26.08 -32.55
C VAL A 367 -16.62 -24.91 -32.18
N ARG A 368 -15.34 -24.98 -32.56
CA ARG A 368 -14.32 -23.97 -32.22
C ARG A 368 -14.31 -22.80 -33.20
N VAL A 369 -14.66 -23.04 -34.45
CA VAL A 369 -14.60 -22.02 -35.52
C VAL A 369 -15.99 -21.80 -36.13
N LYS A 370 -16.33 -20.54 -36.39
CA LYS A 370 -17.55 -20.21 -37.15
C LYS A 370 -17.35 -20.42 -38.65
N ASN A 371 -16.22 -19.94 -39.16
CA ASN A 371 -15.79 -20.13 -40.54
C ASN A 371 -14.50 -20.99 -40.54
N PRO A 372 -14.44 -22.11 -41.27
CA PRO A 372 -13.30 -23.02 -41.20
C PRO A 372 -12.00 -22.41 -41.74
N GLU A 373 -12.06 -21.41 -42.62
CA GLU A 373 -10.88 -20.67 -43.09
C GLU A 373 -10.20 -19.88 -41.96
N TRP A 374 -10.96 -19.38 -40.98
CA TRP A 374 -10.46 -18.45 -39.96
C TRP A 374 -10.45 -19.10 -38.58
N LEU A 375 -9.26 -19.32 -38.05
CA LEU A 375 -9.09 -19.75 -36.67
C LEU A 375 -8.64 -18.57 -35.81
N VAL A 376 -9.43 -18.28 -34.78
CA VAL A 376 -9.19 -17.22 -33.81
C VAL A 376 -9.09 -17.85 -32.43
N VAL A 377 -7.93 -17.77 -31.80
CA VAL A 377 -7.68 -18.34 -30.47
C VAL A 377 -6.88 -17.39 -29.59
N VAL A 378 -7.15 -17.38 -28.29
CA VAL A 378 -6.37 -16.64 -27.30
C VAL A 378 -5.04 -17.36 -27.11
N GLY A 379 -3.94 -16.67 -27.37
CA GLY A 379 -2.56 -17.16 -27.29
C GLY A 379 -2.02 -17.28 -25.87
N VAL A 380 -2.86 -17.71 -24.93
CA VAL A 380 -2.51 -17.89 -23.51
C VAL A 380 -2.60 -19.37 -23.18
N CYS A 381 -1.46 -19.99 -22.88
CA CYS A 381 -1.38 -21.40 -22.53
C CYS A 381 -2.20 -21.69 -21.26
N THR A 382 -3.07 -22.68 -21.32
CA THR A 382 -3.98 -23.07 -20.22
C THR A 382 -3.29 -23.72 -19.02
N HIS A 383 -1.97 -23.97 -19.11
CA HIS A 383 -1.18 -24.45 -17.97
C HIS A 383 -0.94 -23.34 -16.94
N LEU A 384 -0.17 -22.30 -17.31
CA LEU A 384 0.26 -21.21 -16.41
C LEU A 384 0.29 -19.84 -17.11
N GLY A 385 -0.33 -19.71 -18.30
CA GLY A 385 -0.48 -18.43 -18.98
C GLY A 385 0.69 -17.96 -19.85
N CYS A 386 1.68 -18.81 -20.14
CA CYS A 386 2.73 -18.50 -21.12
C CYS A 386 2.18 -18.32 -22.54
N ILE A 387 2.92 -17.62 -23.40
CA ILE A 387 2.56 -17.40 -24.81
C ILE A 387 3.14 -18.53 -25.67
N PRO A 388 2.32 -19.36 -26.34
CA PRO A 388 2.80 -20.36 -27.28
C PRO A 388 3.40 -19.73 -28.54
N LEU A 389 4.45 -20.34 -29.09
CA LEU A 389 5.05 -19.95 -30.36
C LEU A 389 4.23 -20.53 -31.53
N PRO A 390 3.85 -19.73 -32.54
CA PRO A 390 3.13 -20.21 -33.72
C PRO A 390 4.03 -21.04 -34.64
N ASN A 391 3.43 -21.97 -35.39
CA ASN A 391 4.09 -22.86 -36.35
C ASN A 391 5.25 -23.67 -35.74
N ALA A 392 5.13 -24.03 -34.47
CA ALA A 392 6.15 -24.76 -33.72
C ALA A 392 5.56 -25.99 -33.02
N GLY A 393 6.41 -27.00 -32.82
CA GLY A 393 6.08 -28.25 -32.15
C GLY A 393 5.58 -29.36 -33.09
N ASP A 394 5.42 -30.55 -32.52
CA ASP A 394 5.16 -31.82 -33.22
C ASP A 394 3.88 -31.87 -34.08
N TYR A 395 2.91 -30.96 -33.86
CA TYR A 395 1.55 -31.03 -34.46
C TYR A 395 1.22 -29.84 -35.37
N GLY A 396 2.20 -29.06 -35.81
CA GLY A 396 2.02 -27.99 -36.80
C GLY A 396 1.18 -26.79 -36.35
N GLY A 397 0.76 -26.73 -35.08
CA GLY A 397 0.02 -25.62 -34.50
C GLY A 397 0.93 -24.70 -33.67
N TRP A 398 0.89 -24.89 -32.35
CA TRP A 398 1.63 -24.05 -31.41
C TRP A 398 2.43 -24.85 -30.39
N PHE A 399 3.57 -24.29 -29.97
CA PHE A 399 4.42 -24.87 -28.94
C PHE A 399 4.65 -23.90 -27.79
N CYS A 400 4.33 -24.32 -26.56
CA CYS A 400 4.62 -23.56 -25.35
C CYS A 400 5.95 -24.02 -24.73
N PRO A 401 7.02 -23.20 -24.78
CA PRO A 401 8.36 -23.58 -24.32
C PRO A 401 8.47 -23.71 -22.80
N CYS A 402 7.52 -23.18 -22.02
CA CYS A 402 7.61 -23.16 -20.56
C CYS A 402 7.65 -24.57 -19.95
N HIS A 403 6.79 -25.47 -20.42
CA HIS A 403 6.72 -26.86 -19.93
C HIS A 403 6.44 -27.86 -21.07
N GLY A 404 6.72 -27.47 -22.32
CA GLY A 404 6.59 -28.33 -23.49
C GLY A 404 5.16 -28.74 -23.82
N SER A 405 4.19 -27.80 -23.77
CA SER A 405 2.82 -28.10 -24.23
C SER A 405 2.70 -27.89 -25.73
N HIS A 406 2.19 -28.88 -26.45
CA HIS A 406 2.00 -28.84 -27.90
C HIS A 406 0.52 -28.79 -28.24
N TYR A 407 0.16 -27.82 -29.07
CA TYR A 407 -1.19 -27.62 -29.59
C TYR A 407 -1.23 -27.92 -31.08
N ASP A 408 -2.32 -28.53 -31.53
CA ASP A 408 -2.56 -28.78 -32.95
C ASP A 408 -3.00 -27.51 -33.71
N ILE A 409 -3.25 -27.66 -35.01
CA ILE A 409 -3.67 -26.57 -35.90
C ILE A 409 -5.02 -25.92 -35.53
N SER A 410 -5.84 -26.57 -34.69
CA SER A 410 -7.11 -26.04 -34.16
C SER A 410 -6.93 -25.39 -32.76
N GLY A 411 -5.70 -25.44 -32.22
CA GLY A 411 -5.37 -24.95 -30.89
C GLY A 411 -5.73 -25.94 -29.77
N ARG A 412 -5.89 -27.23 -30.08
CA ARG A 412 -6.24 -28.27 -29.12
C ARG A 412 -5.00 -28.89 -28.51
N ILE A 413 -5.03 -29.18 -27.21
CA ILE A 413 -3.89 -29.73 -26.49
C ILE A 413 -3.67 -31.20 -26.86
N ARG A 414 -2.45 -31.53 -27.33
CA ARG A 414 -2.06 -32.90 -27.69
C ARG A 414 -1.08 -33.51 -26.70
N LYS A 415 -0.13 -32.71 -26.21
CA LYS A 415 0.99 -33.17 -25.38
C LYS A 415 1.38 -32.10 -24.38
N GLY A 416 1.86 -32.51 -23.21
CA GLY A 416 2.36 -31.63 -22.15
C GLY A 416 1.40 -31.52 -20.95
N PRO A 417 1.70 -30.64 -19.98
CA PRO A 417 0.92 -30.52 -18.74
C PRO A 417 -0.33 -29.65 -18.86
N ALA A 418 -0.53 -28.91 -19.96
CA ALA A 418 -1.73 -28.10 -20.14
C ALA A 418 -3.01 -28.96 -20.06
N PRO A 419 -4.02 -28.58 -19.26
CA PRO A 419 -5.23 -29.39 -19.08
C PRO A 419 -6.26 -29.21 -20.20
N TYR A 420 -6.36 -28.01 -20.80
CA TYR A 420 -7.43 -27.62 -21.72
C TYR A 420 -6.90 -27.09 -23.06
N ASN A 421 -7.77 -27.08 -24.08
CA ASN A 421 -7.51 -26.44 -25.37
C ASN A 421 -7.36 -24.92 -25.24
N LEU A 422 -6.73 -24.26 -26.23
CA LEU A 422 -6.68 -22.80 -26.27
C LEU A 422 -8.10 -22.22 -26.38
N GLU A 423 -8.37 -21.18 -25.59
CA GLU A 423 -9.66 -20.52 -25.53
C GLU A 423 -9.96 -19.80 -26.85
N VAL A 424 -11.20 -19.92 -27.32
CA VAL A 424 -11.68 -19.17 -28.49
C VAL A 424 -12.41 -17.93 -27.96
N PRO A 425 -11.96 -16.70 -28.29
CA PRO A 425 -12.65 -15.50 -27.82
C PRO A 425 -14.00 -15.35 -28.52
N THR A 426 -14.89 -14.51 -27.98
CA THR A 426 -16.10 -14.10 -28.69
C THR A 426 -15.73 -13.20 -29.85
N TYR A 427 -16.11 -13.57 -31.07
CA TYR A 427 -15.88 -12.76 -32.27
C TYR A 427 -17.07 -12.82 -33.23
N SER A 428 -17.22 -11.80 -34.06
CA SER A 428 -18.21 -11.72 -35.15
C SER A 428 -17.56 -11.17 -36.41
N PHE A 429 -18.00 -11.67 -37.57
CA PHE A 429 -17.64 -11.10 -38.87
C PHE A 429 -18.59 -9.94 -39.16
N LEU A 430 -18.04 -8.76 -39.44
CA LEU A 430 -18.78 -7.58 -39.90
C LEU A 430 -18.80 -7.55 -41.45
N GLU A 431 -19.56 -6.62 -42.03
CA GLU A 431 -19.54 -6.36 -43.47
C GLU A 431 -18.14 -5.83 -43.88
N GLU A 432 -17.63 -6.30 -45.02
CA GLU A 432 -16.31 -5.96 -45.61
C GLU A 432 -15.06 -6.43 -44.83
N ASN A 433 -14.73 -7.73 -44.86
CA ASN A 433 -13.43 -8.30 -44.42
C ASN A 433 -12.94 -7.92 -43.01
N LYS A 434 -13.81 -7.43 -42.13
CA LYS A 434 -13.46 -7.04 -40.77
C LYS A 434 -13.92 -8.08 -39.76
N LEU A 435 -13.03 -8.42 -38.84
CA LEU A 435 -13.28 -9.28 -37.70
C LEU A 435 -13.38 -8.43 -36.44
N LEU A 436 -14.51 -8.47 -35.76
CA LEU A 436 -14.69 -7.86 -34.44
C LEU A 436 -14.43 -8.91 -33.36
N ILE A 437 -13.49 -8.64 -32.45
CA ILE A 437 -13.16 -9.48 -31.31
C ILE A 437 -13.59 -8.78 -30.02
N GLY A 438 -14.47 -9.40 -29.26
CA GLY A 438 -14.80 -9.03 -27.87
C GLY A 438 -16.22 -8.54 -27.62
#